data_AF-A0A545WAP1-F1
#
_entry.id   AF-A0A545WAP1-F1
#
_cell.length_a   1.000
_cell.length_b   1.000
_cell.length_c   1.000
_cell.angle_alpha   90.00
_cell.angle_beta   90.00
_cell.angle_gamma   90.00
#
_symmetry.space_group_name_H-M   'P 1'
#
loop_
_entity.id
_entity.type
_entity.pdbx_description
1 polymer ?
#
loop_
_entity_poly.entity_id
_entity_poly.type
_entity_poly.pdbx_seq_one_letter_code
_entity_poly.pdbx_strand_id
1 'polypeptide(L)'
;MSVPRILRNRMNETTLRECRFVNQTPGYRRQPAYLRFDYSKRNESASLVLLEAALSFTLCRQFLETPYFFIKYGRGLEEVEGTLAKTSMETSVDWRVNTLKSLGKNASLDPKVATEMAHRFVEDFGFLLIEMDKTAFTDLVELFIQFAEIALKLWSTKTHIVVSYPTEIWERGFPVGNPYVECEPGLVTTLGEQLNGRPVGVVLRPCIVSQPIQTAGHEPSQVVWSKAMVWLSSATRKKKSKH
;
A
#
# COMPACT_ATOMS: atom_id res chain seq x y z
N MET A 1 1.27 7.56 27.41
CA MET A 1 0.56 8.02 26.19
C MET A 1 -0.87 7.50 26.25
N SER A 2 -1.86 8.32 25.92
CA SER A 2 -3.28 7.94 25.96
C SER A 2 -3.68 7.32 24.63
N VAL A 3 -4.36 6.17 24.66
CA VAL A 3 -4.85 5.52 23.43
C VAL A 3 -5.99 6.36 22.82
N PRO A 4 -5.98 6.63 21.51
CA PRO A 4 -7.07 7.35 20.85
C PRO A 4 -8.39 6.58 20.98
N ARG A 5 -9.49 7.30 21.24
CA ARG A 5 -10.82 6.69 21.27
C ARG A 5 -11.28 6.44 19.84
N ILE A 6 -11.74 5.21 19.57
CA ILE A 6 -12.36 4.87 18.29
C ILE A 6 -13.70 5.62 18.18
N LEU A 7 -13.75 6.62 17.29
CA LEU A 7 -14.98 7.34 16.97
C LEU A 7 -15.72 6.62 15.83
N ARG A 8 -16.86 6.00 16.14
CA ARG A 8 -17.69 5.30 15.16
C ARG A 8 -18.63 6.29 14.48
N ASN A 9 -18.26 6.86 13.32
CA ASN A 9 -19.09 7.84 12.58
C ASN A 9 -19.58 7.29 11.22
N ARG A 10 -20.59 7.92 10.61
CA ARG A 10 -21.08 7.67 9.23
C ARG A 10 -20.05 8.05 8.14
N MET A 11 -18.96 8.75 8.49
CA MET A 11 -17.90 9.13 7.54
C MET A 11 -17.07 7.95 7.01
N ASN A 12 -17.20 6.76 7.61
CA ASN A 12 -16.43 5.56 7.25
C ASN A 12 -16.56 5.18 5.77
N GLU A 13 -17.76 5.21 5.19
CA GLU A 13 -17.95 4.89 3.77
C GLU A 13 -17.32 5.94 2.85
N THR A 14 -17.32 7.19 3.27
CA THR A 14 -16.68 8.29 2.54
C THR A 14 -15.17 8.08 2.53
N THR A 15 -14.56 7.80 3.69
CA THR A 15 -13.12 7.51 3.79
C THR A 15 -12.72 6.32 2.92
N LEU A 16 -13.47 5.21 2.96
CA LEU A 16 -13.20 4.03 2.11
C LEU A 16 -13.29 4.36 0.61
N ARG A 17 -14.18 5.27 0.22
CA ARG A 17 -14.35 5.73 -1.17
C ARG A 17 -13.23 6.68 -1.60
N GLU A 18 -12.88 7.64 -0.75
CA GLU A 18 -11.85 8.65 -1.02
C GLU A 18 -10.46 8.03 -1.11
N CYS A 19 -10.12 7.12 -0.20
CA CYS A 19 -8.88 6.35 -0.26
C CYS A 19 -8.89 5.26 -1.33
N ARG A 20 -10.07 4.99 -1.92
CA ARG A 20 -10.29 3.97 -2.94
C ARG A 20 -9.72 2.60 -2.48
N PHE A 21 -10.18 2.05 -1.38
CA PHE A 21 -9.72 0.70 -0.98
C PHE A 21 -10.45 -0.42 -1.71
N VAL A 22 -11.71 -0.19 -2.06
CA VAL A 22 -12.55 -1.16 -2.77
C VAL A 22 -12.61 -0.80 -4.24
N ASN A 23 -12.50 -1.80 -5.12
CA ASN A 23 -12.66 -1.60 -6.55
C ASN A 23 -14.07 -1.07 -6.84
N GLN A 24 -14.13 0.12 -7.42
CA GLN A 24 -15.37 0.78 -7.80
C GLN A 24 -15.51 1.00 -9.30
N THR A 25 -14.63 0.40 -10.10
CA THR A 25 -14.66 0.55 -11.56
C THR A 25 -16.00 0.07 -12.12
N PRO A 26 -16.50 0.66 -13.23
CA PRO A 26 -17.75 0.23 -13.85
C PRO A 26 -17.75 -1.26 -14.22
N GLY A 27 -16.61 -1.78 -14.69
CA GLY A 27 -16.44 -3.19 -15.03
C GLY A 27 -16.61 -4.11 -13.81
N TYR A 28 -16.04 -3.74 -12.67
CA TYR A 28 -16.17 -4.49 -11.43
C TYR A 28 -17.59 -4.44 -10.85
N ARG A 29 -18.26 -3.29 -10.90
CA ARG A 29 -19.63 -3.14 -10.37
C ARG A 29 -20.64 -4.02 -11.11
N ARG A 30 -20.40 -4.31 -12.39
CA ARG A 30 -21.20 -5.21 -13.23
C ARG A 30 -20.96 -6.70 -12.97
N GLN A 31 -19.93 -7.06 -12.19
CA GLN A 31 -19.66 -8.45 -11.84
C GLN A 31 -20.77 -9.01 -10.93
N PRO A 32 -21.03 -10.33 -10.99
CA PRO A 32 -21.96 -11.00 -10.09
C PRO A 32 -21.65 -10.70 -8.62
N ALA A 33 -22.69 -10.53 -7.80
CA ALA A 33 -22.52 -10.14 -6.39
C ALA A 33 -21.59 -11.07 -5.59
N TYR A 34 -21.60 -12.38 -5.87
CA TYR A 34 -20.74 -13.36 -5.20
C TYR A 34 -19.24 -13.21 -5.55
N LEU A 35 -18.90 -12.49 -6.62
CA LEU A 35 -17.51 -12.18 -6.98
C LEU A 35 -17.02 -10.86 -6.40
N ARG A 36 -17.93 -10.04 -5.86
CA ARG A 36 -17.60 -8.72 -5.34
C ARG A 36 -17.30 -8.80 -3.84
N PHE A 37 -16.36 -7.97 -3.41
CA PHE A 37 -16.06 -7.71 -2.03
C PHE A 37 -17.28 -7.05 -1.36
N ASP A 38 -17.88 -7.76 -0.41
CA ASP A 38 -18.99 -7.25 0.40
C ASP A 38 -18.45 -6.69 1.71
N TYR A 39 -18.46 -5.37 1.79
CA TYR A 39 -18.12 -4.60 2.99
C TYR A 39 -19.35 -3.93 3.63
N SER A 40 -20.55 -4.27 3.14
CA SER A 40 -21.81 -3.69 3.64
C SER A 40 -22.22 -4.27 5.00
N LYS A 41 -21.84 -5.53 5.25
CA LYS A 41 -21.94 -6.16 6.56
C LYS A 41 -20.61 -6.00 7.26
N ARG A 42 -20.63 -5.50 8.50
CA ARG A 42 -19.49 -5.59 9.41
C ARG A 42 -19.23 -7.06 9.73
N ASN A 43 -18.59 -7.77 8.82
CA ASN A 43 -17.98 -9.06 9.08
C ASN A 43 -16.51 -8.78 9.43
N GLU A 44 -15.99 -9.52 10.40
CA GLU A 44 -14.60 -9.36 10.86
C GLU A 44 -13.61 -9.55 9.70
N SER A 45 -13.96 -10.43 8.75
CA SER A 45 -13.16 -10.71 7.56
C SER A 45 -13.01 -9.49 6.63
N ALA A 46 -14.07 -8.72 6.34
CA ALA A 46 -13.91 -7.53 5.49
C ALA A 46 -13.21 -6.41 6.25
N SER A 47 -13.47 -6.25 7.55
CA SER A 47 -12.75 -5.27 8.38
C SER A 47 -11.25 -5.53 8.37
N LEU A 48 -10.82 -6.79 8.49
CA LEU A 48 -9.40 -7.15 8.44
C LEU A 48 -8.77 -6.83 7.08
N VAL A 49 -9.42 -7.23 5.98
CA VAL A 49 -8.94 -6.95 4.62
C VAL A 49 -8.82 -5.44 4.37
N LEU A 50 -9.79 -4.65 4.82
CA LEU A 50 -9.77 -3.19 4.69
C LEU A 50 -8.74 -2.54 5.61
N LEU A 51 -8.52 -3.09 6.80
CA LEU A 51 -7.53 -2.58 7.74
C LEU A 51 -6.12 -2.78 7.19
N GLU A 52 -5.83 -3.95 6.61
CA GLU A 52 -4.56 -4.22 5.94
C GLU A 52 -4.34 -3.27 4.75
N ALA A 53 -5.37 -3.07 3.92
CA ALA A 53 -5.36 -2.11 2.82
C ALA A 53 -5.07 -0.69 3.30
N ALA A 54 -5.75 -0.25 4.36
CA ALA A 54 -5.60 1.09 4.93
C ALA A 54 -4.20 1.30 5.53
N LEU A 55 -3.69 0.31 6.28
CA LEU A 55 -2.37 0.38 6.88
C LEU A 55 -1.28 0.43 5.80
N SER A 56 -1.31 -0.50 4.85
CA SER A 56 -0.33 -0.55 3.76
C SER A 56 -0.34 0.72 2.91
N PHE A 57 -1.53 1.23 2.59
CA PHE A 57 -1.68 2.50 1.88
C PHE A 57 -1.09 3.66 2.67
N THR A 58 -1.40 3.75 3.97
CA THR A 58 -0.91 4.84 4.83
C THR A 58 0.61 4.82 4.93
N LEU A 59 1.21 3.65 5.18
CA LEU A 59 2.66 3.49 5.27
C LEU A 59 3.36 3.85 3.96
N CYS A 60 2.88 3.32 2.82
CA CYS A 60 3.47 3.62 1.52
C CYS A 60 3.33 5.09 1.16
N ARG A 61 2.15 5.67 1.38
CA ARG A 61 1.88 7.09 1.11
C ARG A 61 2.78 7.99 1.95
N GLN A 62 2.94 7.67 3.23
CA GLN A 62 3.70 8.51 4.15
C GLN A 62 5.22 8.44 3.94
N PHE A 63 5.74 7.28 3.51
CA PHE A 63 7.19 7.01 3.52
C PHE A 63 7.80 6.70 2.15
N LEU A 64 7.00 6.30 1.16
CA LEU A 64 7.47 5.90 -0.17
C LEU A 64 6.98 6.84 -1.30
N GLU A 65 6.25 7.92 -0.99
CA GLU A 65 5.97 8.97 -1.98
C GLU A 65 7.09 10.01 -2.09
N THR A 66 7.84 10.20 -1.01
CA THR A 66 8.95 11.15 -0.98
C THR A 66 10.10 10.60 -0.14
N PRO A 67 11.36 10.77 -0.58
CA PRO A 67 12.54 10.44 0.22
C PRO A 67 12.74 11.36 1.42
N TYR A 68 12.08 12.52 1.46
CA TYR A 68 12.30 13.59 2.44
C TYR A 68 11.24 13.63 3.54
N PHE A 69 10.49 12.54 3.73
CA PHE A 69 9.34 12.47 4.65
C PHE A 69 9.66 12.85 6.11
N PHE A 70 10.92 12.73 6.53
CA PHE A 70 11.38 13.02 7.89
C PHE A 70 11.83 14.48 8.08
N ILE A 71 11.84 15.28 7.00
CA ILE A 71 12.32 16.67 7.01
C ILE A 71 11.11 17.60 7.01
N LYS A 72 11.03 18.45 8.04
CA LYS A 72 10.06 19.54 8.07
C LYS A 72 10.36 20.48 6.88
N TYR A 73 9.38 20.65 5.99
CA TYR A 73 9.51 21.37 4.70
C TYR A 73 10.31 20.65 3.60
N GLY A 74 10.30 19.31 3.59
CA GLY A 74 10.95 18.49 2.55
C GLY A 74 10.57 18.82 1.09
N ARG A 75 9.43 19.50 0.86
CA ARG A 75 9.00 19.95 -0.49
C ARG A 75 10.07 20.73 -1.26
N GLY A 76 10.87 21.55 -0.60
CA GLY A 76 11.96 22.28 -1.29
C GLY A 76 13.03 21.33 -1.84
N LEU A 77 13.30 20.21 -1.15
CA LEU A 77 14.24 19.20 -1.62
C LEU A 77 13.64 18.37 -2.76
N GLU A 78 12.34 18.07 -2.70
CA GLU A 78 11.61 17.41 -3.79
C GLU A 78 11.65 18.24 -5.08
N GLU A 79 11.47 19.56 -4.98
CA GLU A 79 11.56 20.47 -6.12
C GLU A 79 12.97 20.52 -6.74
N VAL A 80 14.01 20.49 -5.89
CA VAL A 80 15.40 20.41 -6.35
C VAL A 80 15.68 19.08 -7.05
N GLU A 81 15.32 17.94 -6.42
CA GLU A 81 15.46 16.61 -7.03
C GLU A 81 14.73 16.52 -8.37
N GLY A 82 13.49 17.02 -8.42
CA GLY A 82 12.67 17.04 -9.63
C GLY A 82 13.22 17.95 -10.72
N THR A 83 13.89 19.06 -10.35
CA THR A 83 14.59 19.92 -11.32
C THR A 83 15.82 19.22 -11.88
N LEU A 84 16.60 18.52 -11.05
CA LEU A 84 17.73 17.71 -11.49
C LEU A 84 17.27 16.56 -12.41
N ALA A 85 16.14 15.92 -12.12
CA ALA A 85 15.60 14.81 -12.89
C ALA A 85 15.26 15.20 -14.34
N LYS A 86 14.88 16.47 -14.58
CA LYS A 86 14.65 17.00 -15.94
C LYS A 86 15.92 17.06 -16.78
N THR A 87 17.07 17.21 -16.15
CA THR A 87 18.38 17.26 -16.82
C THR A 87 18.98 15.87 -16.93
N SER A 88 19.01 15.12 -15.83
CA SER A 88 19.52 13.76 -15.76
C SER A 88 18.95 13.04 -14.54
N MET A 89 18.30 11.89 -14.78
CA MET A 89 17.81 11.03 -13.72
C MET A 89 18.96 10.50 -12.84
N GLU A 90 20.12 10.24 -13.43
CA GLU A 90 21.32 9.83 -12.69
C GLU A 90 21.77 10.90 -11.69
N THR A 91 21.87 12.16 -12.15
CA THR A 91 22.25 13.29 -11.29
C THR A 91 21.24 13.51 -10.17
N SER A 92 19.95 13.37 -10.47
CA SER A 92 18.85 13.49 -9.49
C SER A 92 18.96 12.44 -8.39
N VAL A 93 19.11 11.16 -8.75
CA VAL A 93 19.23 10.07 -7.78
C VAL A 93 20.53 10.18 -6.97
N ASP A 94 21.65 10.52 -7.60
CA ASP A 94 22.92 10.72 -6.89
C ASP A 94 22.83 11.88 -5.90
N TRP A 95 22.15 12.97 -6.27
CA TRP A 95 21.88 14.08 -5.37
C TRP A 95 21.02 13.66 -4.17
N ARG A 96 19.94 12.89 -4.40
CA ARG A 96 19.11 12.35 -3.32
C ARG A 96 19.92 11.48 -2.39
N VAL A 97 20.66 10.50 -2.91
CA VAL A 97 21.44 9.57 -2.08
C VAL A 97 22.48 10.33 -1.24
N ASN A 98 23.16 11.31 -1.83
CA ASN A 98 24.13 12.13 -1.09
C ASN A 98 23.45 13.02 -0.04
N THR A 99 22.30 13.61 -0.37
CA THR A 99 21.50 14.40 0.57
C THR A 99 21.05 13.55 1.75
N LEU A 100 20.46 12.37 1.48
CA LEU A 100 20.05 11.43 2.52
C LEU A 100 21.22 10.90 3.33
N LYS A 101 22.39 10.67 2.73
CA LYS A 101 23.60 10.28 3.48
C LYS A 101 24.08 11.39 4.42
N SER A 102 23.92 12.64 4.01
CA SER A 102 24.34 13.81 4.77
C SER A 102 23.39 14.09 5.94
N LEU A 103 22.08 13.89 5.71
CA LEU A 103 21.02 14.13 6.69
C LEU A 103 20.73 12.90 7.57
N GLY A 104 20.98 11.71 7.04
CA GLY A 104 20.43 10.44 7.52
C GLY A 104 21.39 9.57 8.33
N LYS A 105 22.62 10.02 8.64
CA LYS A 105 23.55 9.24 9.50
C LYS A 105 22.94 8.84 10.86
N ASN A 106 21.90 9.54 11.33
CA ASN A 106 21.17 9.24 12.57
C ASN A 106 19.62 9.38 12.45
N ALA A 107 19.06 9.41 11.24
CA ALA A 107 17.63 9.69 11.08
C ALA A 107 16.79 8.43 11.30
N SER A 108 16.44 8.13 12.55
CA SER A 108 15.24 7.33 12.84
C SER A 108 14.04 8.26 12.91
N LEU A 109 12.84 7.75 12.60
CA LEU A 109 11.62 8.52 12.75
C LEU A 109 11.45 8.86 14.24
N ASP A 110 11.29 10.15 14.56
CA ASP A 110 11.05 10.60 15.94
C ASP A 110 9.83 9.83 16.49
N PRO A 111 9.98 9.09 17.62
CA PRO A 111 8.87 8.34 18.22
C PRO A 111 7.62 9.19 18.49
N LYS A 112 7.78 10.50 18.76
CA LYS A 112 6.65 11.42 18.92
C LYS A 112 5.89 11.64 17.61
N VAL A 113 6.62 11.75 16.49
CA VAL A 113 6.03 11.85 15.15
C VAL A 113 5.33 10.55 14.78
N ALA A 114 5.97 9.41 15.04
CA ALA A 114 5.34 8.09 14.83
C ALA A 114 4.06 7.92 15.66
N THR A 115 4.08 8.36 16.92
CA THR A 115 2.91 8.38 17.81
C THR A 115 1.77 9.20 17.23
N GLU A 116 2.06 10.41 16.75
CA GLU A 116 1.08 11.29 16.12
C GLU A 116 0.51 10.67 14.83
N MET A 117 1.34 10.01 14.02
CA MET A 117 0.88 9.30 12.81
C MET A 117 -0.03 8.13 13.17
N ALA A 118 0.32 7.33 14.17
CA ALA A 118 -0.50 6.24 14.67
C ALA A 118 -1.85 6.75 15.23
N HIS A 119 -1.84 7.90 15.93
CA HIS A 119 -3.05 8.56 16.39
C HIS A 119 -4.00 8.89 15.23
N ARG A 120 -3.50 9.59 14.20
CA ARG A 120 -4.29 9.93 13.01
C ARG A 120 -4.81 8.70 12.30
N PHE A 121 -3.99 7.66 12.18
CA PHE A 121 -4.43 6.39 11.61
C PHE A 121 -5.64 5.80 12.34
N VAL A 122 -5.64 5.82 13.68
CA VAL A 122 -6.79 5.34 14.47
C VAL A 122 -7.98 6.29 14.39
N GLU A 123 -7.77 7.59 14.25
CA GLU A 123 -8.85 8.55 14.00
C GLU A 123 -9.53 8.30 12.65
N ASP A 124 -8.74 8.07 11.60
CA ASP A 124 -9.23 7.89 10.24
C ASP A 124 -9.84 6.50 10.01
N PHE A 125 -9.21 5.45 10.56
CA PHE A 125 -9.53 4.04 10.26
C PHE A 125 -9.95 3.23 11.48
N GLY A 126 -10.07 3.82 12.67
CA GLY A 126 -10.42 3.11 13.89
C GLY A 126 -11.77 2.41 13.82
N PHE A 127 -12.65 2.81 12.89
CA PHE A 127 -13.92 2.12 12.65
C PHE A 127 -13.77 0.70 12.10
N LEU A 128 -12.59 0.34 11.55
CA LEU A 128 -12.25 -1.01 11.10
C LEU A 128 -11.76 -1.89 12.25
N LEU A 129 -11.39 -1.28 13.38
CA LEU A 129 -10.87 -1.98 14.55
C LEU A 129 -12.01 -2.48 15.44
N ILE A 130 -11.81 -3.65 16.03
CA ILE A 130 -12.69 -4.19 17.07
C ILE A 130 -12.43 -3.40 18.36
N GLU A 131 -11.16 -3.39 18.79
CA GLU A 131 -10.64 -2.66 19.94
C GLU A 131 -9.24 -2.12 19.62
N MET A 132 -8.82 -1.11 20.38
CA MET A 132 -7.45 -0.58 20.36
C MET A 132 -7.02 -0.44 21.82
N ASP A 133 -6.13 -1.30 22.26
CA ASP A 133 -5.52 -1.23 23.59
C ASP A 133 -4.13 -0.57 23.53
N LYS A 134 -3.46 -0.49 24.68
CA LYS A 134 -2.12 0.12 24.75
C LYS A 134 -1.07 -0.69 24.00
N THR A 135 -1.19 -2.01 23.98
CA THR A 135 -0.24 -2.90 23.32
C THR A 135 -0.37 -2.77 21.81
N ALA A 136 -1.58 -2.93 21.27
CA ALA A 136 -1.86 -2.76 19.86
C ALA A 136 -1.48 -1.36 19.34
N PHE A 137 -1.69 -0.32 20.17
CA PHE A 137 -1.27 1.03 19.81
C PHE A 137 0.26 1.18 19.79
N THR A 138 0.96 0.54 20.73
CA THR A 138 2.43 0.53 20.75
C THR A 138 2.98 -0.21 19.54
N ASP A 139 2.42 -1.37 19.21
CA ASP A 139 2.78 -2.15 18.02
C ASP A 139 2.55 -1.33 16.74
N LEU A 140 1.45 -0.58 16.66
CA LEU A 140 1.19 0.32 15.55
C LEU A 140 2.27 1.41 15.43
N VAL A 141 2.66 2.06 16.53
CA VAL A 141 3.75 3.05 16.53
C VAL A 141 5.07 2.43 16.07
N GLU A 142 5.40 1.24 16.55
CA GLU A 142 6.59 0.51 16.14
C GLU A 142 6.56 0.17 14.64
N LEU A 143 5.41 -0.21 14.09
CA LEU A 143 5.26 -0.44 12.65
C LEU A 143 5.57 0.81 11.82
N PHE A 144 5.12 2.00 12.25
CA PHE A 144 5.46 3.26 11.57
C PHE A 144 6.98 3.53 11.60
N ILE A 145 7.63 3.30 12.74
CA ILE A 145 9.08 3.49 12.88
C ILE A 145 9.84 2.51 11.98
N GLN A 146 9.53 1.22 12.08
CA GLN A 146 10.21 0.16 11.31
C GLN A 146 10.03 0.39 9.80
N PHE A 147 8.83 0.75 9.36
CA PHE A 147 8.58 1.00 7.94
C PHE A 147 9.33 2.25 7.46
N ALA A 148 9.40 3.31 8.25
CA ALA A 148 10.20 4.49 7.93
C ALA A 148 11.68 4.15 7.75
N GLU A 149 12.24 3.30 8.61
CA GLU A 149 13.63 2.85 8.47
C GLU A 149 13.86 2.02 7.20
N ILE A 150 12.91 1.15 6.84
CA ILE A 150 12.95 0.41 5.58
C ILE A 150 12.88 1.36 4.39
N ALA A 151 11.96 2.33 4.42
CA ALA A 151 11.81 3.33 3.37
C ALA A 151 13.09 4.17 3.19
N LEU A 152 13.75 4.58 4.28
CA LEU A 152 15.04 5.28 4.20
C LEU A 152 16.13 4.44 3.55
N LYS A 153 16.19 3.14 3.86
CA LYS A 153 17.14 2.22 3.21
C LYS A 153 16.86 2.12 1.72
N LEU A 154 15.59 1.99 1.32
CA LEU A 154 15.18 1.98 -0.09
C LEU A 154 15.57 3.29 -0.80
N TRP A 155 15.24 4.42 -0.21
CA TRP A 155 15.60 5.75 -0.71
C TRP A 155 17.10 6.06 -0.66
N SER A 156 17.90 5.27 0.04
CA SER A 156 19.36 5.41 0.03
C SER A 156 20.02 4.63 -1.10
N THR A 157 19.25 3.89 -1.90
CA THR A 157 19.76 3.16 -3.08
C THR A 157 19.73 4.04 -4.33
N LYS A 158 20.66 3.75 -5.27
CA LYS A 158 20.70 4.35 -6.61
C LYS A 158 19.63 3.78 -7.54
N THR A 159 18.38 3.81 -7.10
CA THR A 159 17.23 3.33 -7.87
C THR A 159 16.07 4.30 -7.73
N HIS A 160 15.15 4.28 -8.69
CA HIS A 160 13.88 4.98 -8.58
C HIS A 160 12.85 4.05 -7.95
N ILE A 161 12.30 4.45 -6.79
CA ILE A 161 11.27 3.67 -6.10
C ILE A 161 9.92 4.00 -6.72
N VAL A 162 9.17 2.96 -7.09
CA VAL A 162 7.82 3.09 -7.65
C VAL A 162 6.86 2.26 -6.81
N VAL A 163 5.76 2.89 -6.42
CA VAL A 163 4.64 2.25 -5.75
C VAL A 163 3.47 2.19 -6.73
N SER A 164 3.07 0.99 -7.16
CA SER A 164 1.88 0.82 -8.00
C SER A 164 0.64 0.76 -7.13
N TYR A 165 -0.16 1.81 -7.23
CA TYR A 165 -1.41 1.96 -6.50
C TYR A 165 -2.58 1.23 -7.17
N PRO A 166 -3.69 1.00 -6.43
CA PRO A 166 -4.73 0.04 -6.81
C PRO A 166 -5.42 0.27 -8.16
N THR A 167 -5.43 1.50 -8.67
CA THR A 167 -6.14 1.87 -9.90
C THR A 167 -5.65 1.13 -11.14
N GLU A 168 -4.35 0.84 -11.23
CA GLU A 168 -3.77 0.11 -12.38
C GLU A 168 -4.11 -1.38 -12.35
N ILE A 169 -4.34 -1.92 -11.14
CA ILE A 169 -4.59 -3.34 -10.89
C ILE A 169 -6.08 -3.67 -11.10
N TRP A 170 -6.98 -2.76 -10.74
CA TRP A 170 -8.43 -3.01 -10.75
C TRP A 170 -9.08 -3.15 -12.12
N GLU A 171 -8.50 -2.52 -13.14
CA GLU A 171 -9.07 -2.54 -14.50
C GLU A 171 -8.84 -3.88 -15.19
N ARG A 172 -7.87 -4.66 -14.70
CA ARG A 172 -7.49 -5.96 -15.25
C ARG A 172 -7.95 -7.06 -14.31
N GLY A 173 -8.42 -8.18 -14.87
CA GLY A 173 -8.64 -9.38 -14.08
C GLY A 173 -7.31 -9.91 -13.53
N PHE A 174 -7.35 -10.68 -12.44
CA PHE A 174 -6.15 -11.23 -11.81
C PHE A 174 -5.37 -12.12 -12.79
N PRO A 175 -4.09 -11.80 -13.09
CA PRO A 175 -3.28 -12.61 -13.98
C PRO A 175 -2.46 -13.62 -13.19
N VAL A 176 -2.75 -14.93 -13.37
CA VAL A 176 -1.96 -16.01 -12.74
C VAL A 176 -0.51 -15.95 -13.26
N GLY A 177 0.46 -16.10 -12.35
CA GLY A 177 1.88 -16.08 -12.69
C GLY A 177 2.47 -14.69 -12.94
N ASN A 178 1.72 -13.62 -12.73
CA ASN A 178 2.23 -12.26 -12.85
C ASN A 178 3.32 -11.98 -11.79
N PRO A 179 4.49 -11.41 -12.17
CA PRO A 179 5.58 -11.18 -11.22
C PRO A 179 5.34 -10.01 -10.25
N TYR A 180 4.30 -9.20 -10.47
CA TYR A 180 4.00 -7.99 -9.69
C TYR A 180 2.75 -8.08 -8.83
N VAL A 181 1.92 -9.12 -9.02
CA VAL A 181 0.63 -9.26 -8.33
C VAL A 181 0.49 -10.68 -7.79
N GLU A 182 -0.03 -10.81 -6.57
CA GLU A 182 -0.31 -12.08 -5.93
C GLU A 182 -1.61 -12.03 -5.12
N CYS A 183 -2.12 -13.19 -4.74
CA CYS A 183 -3.29 -13.32 -3.87
C CYS A 183 -2.97 -14.29 -2.72
N GLU A 184 -3.92 -14.47 -1.81
CA GLU A 184 -3.77 -15.38 -0.68
C GLU A 184 -3.40 -16.81 -1.14
N PRO A 185 -2.36 -17.45 -0.58
CA PRO A 185 -1.90 -18.77 -1.02
C PRO A 185 -2.98 -19.86 -0.96
N GLY A 186 -3.85 -19.84 0.06
CA GLY A 186 -4.95 -20.80 0.19
C GLY A 186 -5.94 -20.74 -0.97
N LEU A 187 -6.09 -19.56 -1.57
CA LEU A 187 -6.93 -19.35 -2.73
C LEU A 187 -6.33 -19.94 -4.01
N VAL A 188 -5.00 -19.85 -4.16
CA VAL A 188 -4.25 -20.50 -5.26
C VAL A 188 -4.46 -22.01 -5.23
N THR A 189 -4.34 -22.62 -4.05
CA THR A 189 -4.56 -24.05 -3.86
C THR A 189 -6.01 -24.45 -4.18
N THR A 190 -6.99 -23.61 -3.82
CA THR A 190 -8.41 -23.93 -3.95
C THR A 190 -8.92 -23.76 -5.38
N LEU A 191 -8.44 -22.75 -6.11
CA LEU A 191 -9.02 -22.33 -7.39
C LEU A 191 -8.11 -22.54 -8.59
N GLY A 192 -6.78 -22.62 -8.39
CA GLY A 192 -5.80 -22.78 -9.47
C GLY A 192 -6.05 -21.81 -10.63
N GLU A 193 -6.17 -22.35 -11.85
CA GLU A 193 -6.43 -21.58 -13.08
C GLU A 193 -7.74 -20.77 -13.08
N GLN A 194 -8.72 -21.10 -12.21
CA GLN A 194 -9.95 -20.31 -12.10
C GLN A 194 -9.72 -18.92 -11.51
N LEU A 195 -8.52 -18.64 -11.00
CA LEU A 195 -8.10 -17.31 -10.60
C LEU A 195 -7.84 -16.40 -11.80
N ASN A 196 -7.46 -16.95 -12.96
CA ASN A 196 -7.08 -16.14 -14.09
C ASN A 196 -8.28 -15.34 -14.62
N GLY A 197 -8.10 -14.03 -14.76
CA GLY A 197 -9.16 -13.09 -15.14
C GLY A 197 -10.16 -12.77 -14.03
N ARG A 198 -9.99 -13.30 -12.81
CA ARG A 198 -10.94 -13.07 -11.72
C ARG A 198 -10.90 -11.60 -11.26
N PRO A 199 -12.05 -10.94 -11.03
CA PRO A 199 -12.06 -9.53 -10.66
C PRO A 199 -11.42 -9.27 -9.29
N VAL A 200 -10.49 -8.32 -9.24
CA VAL A 200 -9.85 -7.84 -8.02
C VAL A 200 -10.80 -6.94 -7.24
N GLY A 201 -11.07 -7.28 -5.98
CA GLY A 201 -11.98 -6.50 -5.14
C GLY A 201 -11.32 -5.45 -4.25
N VAL A 202 -10.15 -5.77 -3.70
CA VAL A 202 -9.35 -4.90 -2.84
C VAL A 202 -7.88 -5.15 -3.16
N VAL A 203 -7.04 -4.12 -3.05
CA VAL A 203 -5.58 -4.26 -3.06
C VAL A 203 -5.13 -4.05 -1.62
N LEU A 204 -4.70 -5.13 -0.95
CA LEU A 204 -4.34 -5.15 0.47
C LEU A 204 -2.99 -4.46 0.70
N ARG A 205 -2.06 -4.63 -0.23
CA ARG A 205 -0.80 -3.89 -0.24
C ARG A 205 -0.41 -3.54 -1.67
N PRO A 206 0.15 -2.35 -1.90
CA PRO A 206 0.61 -1.97 -3.23
C PRO A 206 1.84 -2.78 -3.64
N CYS A 207 2.14 -2.77 -4.94
CA CYS A 207 3.40 -3.30 -5.43
C CYS A 207 4.50 -2.24 -5.23
N ILE A 208 5.64 -2.66 -4.70
CA ILE A 208 6.81 -1.80 -4.49
C ILE A 208 7.94 -2.37 -5.35
N VAL A 209 8.43 -1.55 -6.28
CA VAL A 209 9.54 -1.91 -7.16
C VAL A 209 10.62 -0.84 -7.10
N SER A 210 11.87 -1.26 -7.28
CA SER A 210 12.96 -0.35 -7.59
C SER A 210 13.35 -0.50 -9.05
N GLN A 211 13.26 0.59 -9.78
CA GLN A 211 13.68 0.69 -11.17
C GLN A 211 15.14 1.16 -11.20
N PRO A 212 16.06 0.41 -11.81
CA PRO A 212 17.41 0.89 -11.99
C PRO A 212 17.42 2.10 -12.92
N ILE A 213 18.38 3.00 -12.71
CA ILE A 213 18.59 4.14 -13.61
C ILE A 213 19.10 3.59 -14.93
N GLN A 214 18.39 3.87 -16.02
CA GLN A 214 18.79 3.42 -17.36
C GLN A 214 20.18 3.99 -17.69
N THR A 215 21.14 3.09 -17.90
CA THR A 215 22.46 3.38 -18.46
C THR A 215 22.51 2.81 -19.87
N ALA A 216 23.16 3.52 -20.79
CA ALA A 216 23.21 3.11 -22.20
C ALA A 216 23.75 1.68 -22.35
N GLY A 217 22.96 0.80 -22.99
CA GLY A 217 23.37 -0.56 -23.34
C GLY A 217 22.98 -1.68 -22.37
N HIS A 218 22.25 -1.40 -21.28
CA HIS A 218 21.70 -2.44 -20.40
C HIS A 218 20.19 -2.31 -20.27
N GLU A 219 19.45 -3.38 -20.53
CA GLU A 219 18.05 -3.50 -20.10
C GLU A 219 18.03 -3.65 -18.58
N PRO A 220 17.56 -2.66 -17.82
CA PRO A 220 17.60 -2.74 -16.38
C PRO A 220 16.47 -3.65 -15.90
N SER A 221 16.81 -4.78 -15.27
CA SER A 221 15.81 -5.62 -14.60
C SER A 221 15.31 -4.93 -13.34
N GLN A 222 14.01 -4.64 -13.28
CA GLN A 222 13.37 -4.12 -12.08
C GLN A 222 13.50 -5.12 -10.93
N VAL A 223 13.70 -4.62 -9.71
CA VAL A 223 13.67 -5.45 -8.50
C VAL A 223 12.33 -5.25 -7.81
N VAL A 224 11.60 -6.34 -7.59
CA VAL A 224 10.32 -6.34 -6.87
C VAL A 224 10.61 -6.56 -5.39
N TRP A 225 10.36 -5.53 -4.57
CA TRP A 225 10.48 -5.60 -3.11
C TRP A 225 9.23 -6.17 -2.46
N SER A 226 8.07 -5.84 -3.03
CA SER A 226 6.76 -6.36 -2.61
C SER A 226 5.86 -6.48 -3.82
N LYS A 227 5.24 -7.65 -4.02
CA LYS A 227 4.14 -7.78 -4.97
C LYS A 227 2.89 -7.14 -4.40
N ALA A 228 2.04 -6.62 -5.28
CA ALA A 228 0.72 -6.19 -4.87
C ALA A 228 -0.08 -7.41 -4.42
N MET A 229 -0.58 -7.40 -3.18
CA MET A 229 -1.46 -8.45 -2.68
C MET A 229 -2.90 -8.03 -2.90
N VAL A 230 -3.69 -8.91 -3.52
CA VAL A 230 -5.07 -8.61 -3.87
C VAL A 230 -6.07 -9.55 -3.21
N TRP A 231 -7.22 -8.99 -2.86
CA TRP A 231 -8.37 -9.75 -2.44
C TRP A 231 -9.14 -10.19 -3.67
N LEU A 232 -9.45 -11.48 -3.72
CA LEU A 232 -10.31 -12.11 -4.71
C LEU A 232 -11.36 -12.93 -3.96
N SER A 233 -12.58 -12.95 -4.49
CA SER A 233 -13.62 -13.83 -3.95
C SER A 233 -13.16 -15.30 -4.06
N SER A 234 -13.57 -16.15 -3.12
CA SER A 234 -13.39 -17.61 -3.21
C SER A 234 -14.59 -18.33 -3.82
N ALA A 235 -15.72 -17.64 -3.97
CA ALA A 235 -16.98 -18.26 -4.38
C ALA A 235 -16.91 -18.81 -5.81
N THR A 236 -17.20 -20.08 -6.01
CA THR A 236 -17.36 -20.67 -7.35
C THR A 236 -18.79 -20.51 -7.82
N ARG A 237 -19.00 -20.48 -9.14
CA ARG A 237 -20.35 -20.50 -9.71
C ARG A 237 -21.00 -21.82 -9.28
N LYS A 238 -21.97 -21.78 -8.36
CA LYS A 238 -22.75 -22.98 -8.00
C LYS A 238 -23.32 -23.57 -9.29
N LYS A 239 -22.87 -24.76 -9.69
CA LYS A 239 -23.55 -25.53 -10.74
C LYS A 239 -24.97 -25.73 -10.22
N LYS A 240 -25.98 -25.24 -10.96
CA LYS A 240 -27.37 -25.62 -10.70
C LYS A 240 -27.41 -27.15 -10.76
N SER A 241 -27.57 -27.82 -9.62
CA SER A 241 -27.94 -29.23 -9.59
C SER A 241 -29.30 -29.33 -10.27
N LYS A 242 -29.36 -29.95 -11.45
CA LYS A 242 -30.62 -30.41 -12.00
C LYS A 242 -31.08 -31.58 -11.13
N HIS A 243 -32.02 -31.33 -10.22
CA HIS A 243 -32.92 -32.34 -9.68
C HIS A 243 -34.32 -31.75 -9.71
#